data_AF-A0A2V9Y854-F1
#
_entry.id   AF-A0A2V9Y854-F1
#
_cell.length_a   1.000
_cell.length_b   1.000
_cell.length_c   1.000
_cell.angle_alpha   90.00
_cell.angle_beta   90.00
_cell.angle_gamma   90.00
#
_symmetry.space_group_name_H-M   'P 1'
#
loop_
_entity.id
_entity.type
_entity.pdbx_description
1 polymer ?
#
loop_
_entity_poly.entity_id
_entity_poly.type
_entity_poly.pdbx_seq_one_letter_code
_entity_poly.pdbx_strand_id
1 'polypeptide(L)' 'RDPDVAFGNSIWDKEMLQMARHAFAVNPNPDLEKIAGEQQWAVYFPDSVRRG' A
#
# COMPACT_ATOMS: atom_id res chain seq x y z
N ARG A 1 -14.36 -11.33 -9.35
CA ARG A 1 -13.89 -10.14 -10.11
C ARG A 1 -12.88 -9.47 -9.22
N ASP A 2 -11.67 -9.31 -9.70
CA ASP A 2 -10.60 -8.75 -8.88
C ASP A 2 -10.68 -7.21 -8.93
N PRO A 3 -10.28 -6.50 -7.86
CA PRO A 3 -10.27 -5.05 -7.85
C PRO A 3 -9.37 -4.49 -8.95
N ASP A 4 -9.86 -3.49 -9.67
CA ASP A 4 -9.00 -2.77 -10.61
C ASP A 4 -7.96 -1.93 -9.83
N VAL A 5 -8.33 -1.40 -8.67
CA VAL A 5 -7.46 -0.58 -7.79
C VAL A 5 -7.72 -0.91 -6.32
N ALA A 6 -6.67 -0.94 -5.50
CA ALA A 6 -6.78 -1.01 -4.04
C ALA A 6 -5.75 -0.10 -3.33
N PHE A 7 -6.15 0.43 -2.17
CA PHE A 7 -5.32 1.26 -1.30
C PHE A 7 -5.29 0.63 0.09
N GLY A 8 -4.12 0.59 0.72
CA GLY A 8 -3.94 0.04 2.06
C GLY A 8 -2.85 0.76 2.84
N ASN A 9 -2.89 0.66 4.15
CA ASN A 9 -1.93 1.29 5.07
C ASN A 9 -1.38 0.32 6.13
N SER A 10 -1.91 -0.90 6.21
CA SER A 10 -1.52 -1.91 7.19
C SER A 10 -1.20 -3.26 6.56
N ILE A 11 -0.47 -4.10 7.30
CA ILE A 11 -0.16 -5.47 6.87
C ILE A 11 -1.43 -6.31 6.56
N TRP A 12 -2.55 -5.98 7.20
CA TRP A 12 -3.84 -6.65 6.98
C TRP A 12 -4.47 -6.35 5.62
N ASP A 13 -4.00 -5.31 4.92
CA ASP A 13 -4.48 -4.97 3.58
C ASP A 13 -3.78 -5.78 2.49
N LYS A 14 -2.77 -6.59 2.85
CA LYS A 14 -1.90 -7.31 1.91
C LYS A 14 -2.70 -8.15 0.92
N GLU A 15 -3.63 -8.98 1.39
CA GLU A 15 -4.38 -9.90 0.53
C GLU A 15 -5.22 -9.12 -0.49
N MET A 16 -5.85 -8.03 -0.06
CA MET A 16 -6.62 -7.16 -0.96
C MET A 16 -5.73 -6.48 -1.99
N LEU A 17 -4.56 -5.97 -1.58
CA LEU A 17 -3.60 -5.32 -2.46
C LEU A 17 -2.98 -6.31 -3.47
N GLN A 18 -2.73 -7.56 -3.07
CA GLN A 18 -2.23 -8.60 -3.95
C GLN A 18 -3.22 -9.00 -5.04
N MET A 19 -4.52 -8.89 -4.78
CA MET A 19 -5.55 -9.18 -5.78
C MET A 19 -5.76 -8.01 -6.76
N ALA A 20 -5.37 -6.79 -6.39
CA ALA A 20 -5.64 -5.62 -7.21
C ALA A 20 -4.71 -5.54 -8.43
N ARG A 21 -5.23 -5.09 -9.57
CA ARG A 21 -4.39 -4.78 -10.74
C ARG A 21 -3.44 -3.61 -10.47
N HIS A 22 -3.89 -2.67 -9.64
CA HIS A 22 -3.11 -1.51 -9.21
C HIS A 22 -3.19 -1.37 -7.69
N ALA A 23 -2.07 -1.64 -7.02
CA ALA A 23 -1.95 -1.60 -5.57
C ALA A 23 -1.16 -0.37 -5.12
N PHE A 24 -1.68 0.30 -4.09
CA PHE A 24 -1.12 1.52 -3.54
C PHE A 24 -1.00 1.43 -2.02
N ALA A 25 0.23 1.50 -1.50
CA ALA A 25 0.50 1.59 -0.08
C ALA A 25 0.50 3.06 0.34
N VAL A 26 -0.50 3.51 1.09
CA VAL A 26 -0.68 4.90 1.51
C VAL A 26 -0.40 5.02 2.99
N ASN A 27 0.64 5.77 3.35
CA ASN A 27 1.16 5.88 4.70
C ASN A 27 1.30 4.49 5.38
N PRO A 28 2.01 3.54 4.73
CA PRO A 28 2.09 2.17 5.24
C PRO A 28 2.81 2.10 6.58
N ASN A 29 2.46 1.11 7.39
CA ASN A 29 3.34 0.67 8.47
C ASN A 29 4.64 0.03 7.89
N PRO A 30 5.71 -0.15 8.70
CA PRO A 30 6.98 -0.68 8.20
C PRO A 30 6.88 -2.05 7.53
N ASP A 31 5.97 -2.91 8.01
CA ASP A 31 5.75 -4.24 7.44
C ASP A 31 5.14 -4.16 6.03
N LEU A 32 4.12 -3.32 5.86
CA LEU A 32 3.49 -3.11 4.55
C LEU A 32 4.43 -2.37 3.60
N GLU A 33 5.24 -1.42 4.07
CA GLU A 33 6.23 -0.71 3.25
C GLU A 33 7.26 -1.69 2.66
N LYS A 34 7.74 -2.64 3.45
CA LYS A 34 8.64 -3.69 2.99
C LYS A 34 7.99 -4.53 1.88
N ILE A 35 6.76 -4.98 2.09
CA ILE A 35 6.03 -5.77 1.10
C ILE A 35 5.76 -4.96 -0.17
N ALA A 36 5.39 -3.68 -0.02
CA ALA A 36 5.17 -2.79 -1.15
C ALA A 36 6.45 -2.65 -1.99
N GLY A 37 7.62 -2.56 -1.35
CA GLY A 37 8.91 -2.57 -2.05
C GLY A 37 9.20 -3.89 -2.79
N GLU A 38 8.97 -5.03 -2.14
CA GLU A 38 9.15 -6.36 -2.74
C GLU A 38 8.21 -6.60 -3.93
N GLN A 39 6.98 -6.09 -3.85
CA GLN A 39 5.94 -6.27 -4.86
C GLN A 39 5.88 -5.12 -5.88
N GLN A 40 6.79 -4.15 -5.77
CA GLN A 40 6.84 -2.95 -6.62
C GLN A 40 5.53 -2.14 -6.64
N TRP A 41 4.82 -2.10 -5.52
CA TRP A 41 3.64 -1.27 -5.34
C TRP A 41 4.04 0.20 -5.16
N ALA A 42 3.17 1.10 -5.60
CA ALA A 42 3.40 2.52 -5.39
C ALA A 42 3.18 2.88 -3.92
N VAL A 43 4.14 3.57 -3.32
CA VAL A 43 4.10 4.04 -1.92
C VAL A 43 3.89 5.55 -1.88
N TYR A 44 2.89 6.00 -1.13
CA TYR A 44 2.56 7.42 -0.97
C TYR A 44 2.55 7.82 0.50
N PHE A 45 3.18 8.95 0.81
CA PHE A 45 3.14 9.56 2.14
C PHE A 45 2.41 10.90 2.06
N PRO A 46 1.20 11.04 2.65
CA PRO A 46 0.48 12.31 2.67
C PRO A 46 1.24 13.39 3.44
N ASP A 47 1.16 14.63 2.97
CA ASP A 47 1.82 15.79 3.61
C ASP A 47 1.37 16.01 5.06
N SER A 48 0.14 15.63 5.41
CA SER A 48 -0.39 15.71 6.78
C SER A 48 0.32 14.77 7.77
N VAL A 49 1.00 13.74 7.28
CA VAL A 49 1.76 12.78 8.09
C VAL A 49 3.27 13.08 8.08
N ARG A 50 3.74 13.78 7.05
CA ARG A 50 5.10 14.29 6.98
C ARG A 50 5.25 15.41 8.01
N ARG A 51 5.62 15.07 9.25
CA ARG A 51 6.09 16.09 10.19
C ARG A 51 7.34 16.73 9.57
N GLY A 52 7.28 18.05 9.37
CA GLY A 52 8.45 18.86 9.02
C GLY A 52 9.56 18.74 10.04
#